data_AF-A0A7V7F4F3-F1
#
_entry.id   AF-A0A7V7F4F3-F1
#
_cell.length_a   1.000
_cell.length_b   1.000
_cell.length_c   1.000
_cell.angle_alpha   90.00
_cell.angle_beta   90.00
_cell.angle_gamma   90.00
#
_symmetry.space_group_name_H-M   'P 1'
#
loop_
_entity.id
_entity.type
_entity.pdbx_description
1 polymer ?
#
loop_
_entity_poly.entity_id
_entity_poly.type
_entity_poly.pdbx_seq_one_letter_code
_entity_poly.pdbx_strand_id
1 'polypeptide(L)'
;MGLCILKAKDLFQMTPFIPKRSKADIINALQVHRGLMIFFVFCYCVVAATMFLKIHLMGEMFVGVVFLSGAIFVLVGIRLQVKMILEIKNTLQGLLPICSSCKKIRTPESDPEKPESWSPVEQYISQKTAADFTHSVCPDCLKKLYPQFYK
;
A
#
# COMPACT_ATOMS: atom_id res chain seq x y z
N MET A 1 23.95 8.79 0.50
CA MET A 1 23.60 7.35 0.43
C MET A 1 23.19 6.73 1.79
N GLY A 2 23.36 7.41 2.93
CA GLY A 2 23.05 6.86 4.27
C GLY A 2 21.59 6.98 4.76
N LEU A 3 20.68 7.60 4.01
CA LEU A 3 19.30 7.89 4.46
C LEU A 3 18.25 6.83 4.10
N CYS A 4 18.55 5.83 3.24
CA CYS A 4 17.56 4.81 2.85
C CYS A 4 17.39 3.68 3.88
N ILE A 5 18.39 3.40 4.72
CA ILE A 5 18.35 2.25 5.64
C ILE A 5 17.49 2.52 6.88
N LEU A 6 17.48 3.78 7.36
CA LEU A 6 16.79 4.16 8.61
C LEU A 6 15.29 4.43 8.45
N LYS A 7 14.80 4.57 7.21
CA LYS A 7 13.39 4.89 6.91
C LYS A 7 12.45 3.69 6.84
N ALA A 8 12.93 2.49 7.19
CA ALA A 8 12.08 1.30 7.28
C ALA A 8 10.97 1.41 8.35
N LYS A 9 11.19 2.23 9.40
CA LYS A 9 10.19 2.53 10.43
C LYS A 9 9.02 3.35 9.87
N ASP A 10 9.30 4.31 8.99
CA ASP A 10 8.30 5.18 8.37
C ASP A 10 7.44 4.39 7.34
N LEU A 11 8.05 3.44 6.63
CA LEU A 11 7.33 2.49 5.78
C LEU A 11 6.35 1.62 6.59
N PHE A 12 6.74 1.23 7.82
CA PHE A 12 5.86 0.51 8.74
C PHE A 12 4.72 1.40 9.26
N GLN A 13 4.94 2.71 9.45
CA GLN A 13 3.88 3.66 9.80
C GLN A 13 2.85 3.88 8.67
N MET A 14 3.20 3.61 7.41
CA MET A 14 2.25 3.63 6.27
C MET A 14 1.48 2.30 6.09
N THR A 15 1.81 1.24 6.86
CA THR A 15 1.11 -0.05 6.78
C THR A 15 -0.34 -0.15 7.29
N PRO A 16 -1.00 0.88 7.89
CA PRO A 16 -2.44 0.81 8.15
C PRO A 16 -3.28 0.64 6.88
N PHE A 17 -2.75 1.06 5.73
CA PHE A 17 -3.42 1.00 4.42
C PHE A 17 -3.08 -0.27 3.63
N ILE A 18 -2.59 -1.34 4.25
CA ILE A 18 -2.29 -2.61 3.57
C ILE A 18 -3.21 -3.71 4.13
N PRO A 19 -3.97 -4.42 3.29
CA PRO A 19 -4.88 -5.48 3.75
C PRO A 19 -4.11 -6.59 4.47
N LYS A 20 -4.65 -7.07 5.61
CA LYS A 20 -4.00 -8.05 6.51
C LYS A 20 -3.49 -9.32 5.80
N ARG A 21 -4.10 -9.72 4.68
CA ARG A 21 -3.78 -10.95 3.93
C ARG A 21 -2.42 -10.90 3.21
N SER A 22 -1.98 -9.72 2.75
CA SER A 22 -0.75 -9.53 1.96
C SER A 22 0.43 -9.00 2.82
N LYS A 23 0.14 -8.63 4.07
CA LYS A 23 1.09 -7.97 4.97
C LYS A 23 2.31 -8.83 5.30
N ALA A 24 2.13 -10.13 5.53
CA ALA A 24 3.23 -11.05 5.87
C ALA A 24 4.22 -11.21 4.71
N ASP A 25 3.72 -11.40 3.49
CA ASP A 25 4.54 -11.55 2.29
C ASP A 25 5.34 -10.29 1.99
N ILE A 26 4.72 -9.11 2.15
CA ILE A 26 5.39 -7.82 1.95
C ILE A 26 6.48 -7.61 3.00
N ILE A 27 6.22 -7.92 4.28
CA ILE A 27 7.21 -7.80 5.35
C ILE A 27 8.40 -8.74 5.12
N ASN A 28 8.14 -10.00 4.78
CA ASN A 28 9.19 -10.99 4.50
C ASN A 28 10.04 -10.56 3.30
N ALA A 29 9.42 -10.10 2.21
CA ALA A 29 10.14 -9.59 1.05
C ALA A 29 10.97 -8.34 1.39
N LEU A 30 10.46 -7.43 2.22
CA LEU A 30 11.20 -6.26 2.68
C LEU A 30 12.41 -6.65 3.55
N GLN A 31 12.27 -7.66 4.42
CA GLN A 31 13.36 -8.20 5.23
C GLN A 31 14.45 -8.83 4.36
N VAL A 32 14.07 -9.62 3.35
CA VAL A 32 15.01 -10.21 2.37
C VAL A 32 15.76 -9.12 1.61
N HIS A 33 15.05 -8.11 1.10
CA HIS A 33 15.66 -6.98 0.38
C HIS A 33 16.63 -6.19 1.27
N ARG A 34 16.30 -5.99 2.56
CA ARG A 34 17.20 -5.37 3.54
C ARG A 34 18.43 -6.24 3.82
N GLY A 35 18.27 -7.56 3.92
CA GLY A 35 19.38 -8.51 4.05
C GLY A 35 20.35 -8.43 2.87
N LEU A 36 19.83 -8.41 1.64
CA LEU A 36 20.61 -8.21 0.42
C LEU A 36 21.38 -6.88 0.44
N MET A 37 20.76 -5.77 0.86
CA MET A 37 21.46 -4.48 1.00
C MET A 37 22.64 -4.55 1.97
N ILE A 38 22.46 -5.19 3.13
CA ILE A 38 23.53 -5.35 4.12
C ILE A 38 24.65 -6.23 3.55
N PHE A 39 24.30 -7.30 2.85
CA PHE A 39 25.26 -8.16 2.16
C PHE A 39 26.12 -7.37 1.16
N PHE A 40 25.52 -6.52 0.32
CA PHE A 40 26.28 -5.66 -0.61
C PHE A 40 27.23 -4.73 0.12
N VAL A 41 26.76 -4.02 1.16
CA VAL A 41 27.60 -3.10 1.92
C VAL A 41 28.79 -3.85 2.53
N PHE A 42 28.56 -5.03 3.11
CA PHE A 42 29.63 -5.87 3.63
C PHE A 42 30.63 -6.29 2.54
N CYS A 43 30.15 -6.79 1.40
CA CYS A 43 31.00 -7.15 0.27
C CYS A 43 31.85 -5.98 -0.21
N TYR A 44 31.27 -4.78 -0.34
CA TYR A 44 32.02 -3.58 -0.72
C TYR A 44 33.07 -3.18 0.34
N CYS A 45 32.76 -3.29 1.62
CA CYS A 45 33.72 -3.06 2.70
C CYS A 45 34.89 -4.05 2.64
N VAL A 46 34.62 -5.34 2.38
CA VAL A 46 35.66 -6.36 2.22
C VAL A 46 36.56 -6.03 1.02
N VAL A 47 35.99 -5.67 -0.13
CA VAL A 47 36.76 -5.24 -1.30
C VAL A 47 37.65 -4.05 -0.96
N ALA A 48 37.10 -3.01 -0.31
CA ALA A 48 37.88 -1.85 0.10
C ALA A 48 39.03 -2.20 1.07
N ALA A 49 38.78 -3.10 2.04
CA ALA A 49 39.79 -3.54 3.00
C ALA A 49 40.91 -4.35 2.33
N THR A 50 40.58 -5.25 1.41
CA THR A 50 41.57 -6.04 0.66
C THR A 50 42.45 -5.17 -0.23
N MET A 51 41.88 -4.12 -0.85
CA MET A 51 42.65 -3.11 -1.59
C MET A 51 43.63 -2.37 -0.67
N PHE A 52 43.22 -2.02 0.55
CA PHE A 52 44.06 -1.31 1.52
C PHE A 52 45.22 -2.18 2.05
N LEU A 53 44.96 -3.46 2.31
CA LEU A 53 45.93 -4.41 2.85
C LEU A 53 46.88 -5.01 1.78
N LYS A 54 46.80 -4.56 0.52
CA LYS A 54 47.55 -5.10 -0.63
C LYS A 54 47.45 -6.64 -0.76
N ILE A 55 46.33 -7.22 -0.35
CA ILE A 55 46.06 -8.65 -0.49
C ILE A 55 45.50 -8.86 -1.90
N HIS A 56 46.27 -9.51 -2.78
CA HIS A 56 45.90 -9.73 -4.19
C HIS A 56 44.95 -10.92 -4.38
N LEU A 57 43.94 -11.07 -3.52
CA LEU A 57 43.01 -12.20 -3.55
C LEU A 57 41.60 -11.76 -3.98
N MET A 58 41.50 -11.17 -5.16
CA MET A 58 40.20 -10.91 -5.81
C MET A 58 39.97 -11.99 -6.87
N GLY A 59 39.43 -13.13 -6.44
CA GLY A 59 38.98 -14.16 -7.36
C GLY A 59 37.82 -13.63 -8.21
N GLU A 60 37.88 -13.79 -9.52
CA GLU A 60 36.82 -13.43 -10.47
C GLU A 60 35.44 -13.99 -10.05
N MET A 61 35.46 -15.13 -9.35
CA MET A 61 34.30 -15.76 -8.73
C MET A 61 33.55 -14.86 -7.75
N PHE A 62 34.25 -14.05 -6.94
CA PHE A 62 33.63 -13.15 -5.97
C PHE A 62 32.83 -12.05 -6.67
N VAL A 63 33.42 -11.47 -7.72
CA VAL A 63 32.76 -10.45 -8.55
C VAL A 63 31.50 -11.04 -9.19
N GLY A 64 31.58 -12.27 -9.71
CA GLY A 64 30.43 -12.98 -10.26
C GLY A 64 29.26 -13.13 -9.27
N VAL A 65 29.53 -13.54 -8.03
CA VAL A 65 28.49 -13.68 -6.98
C VAL A 65 27.86 -12.33 -6.63
N VAL A 66 28.65 -11.26 -6.55
CA VAL A 66 28.14 -9.90 -6.30
C VAL A 66 27.25 -9.43 -7.45
N PHE A 67 27.61 -9.69 -8.70
CA PHE A 67 26.76 -9.34 -9.86
C PHE A 67 25.45 -10.13 -9.90
N LEU A 68 25.51 -11.45 -9.67
CA LEU A 68 24.32 -12.31 -9.68
C LEU A 68 23.35 -11.96 -8.54
N SER A 69 23.88 -11.76 -7.33
CA SER A 69 23.07 -11.26 -6.21
C SER A 69 22.50 -9.88 -6.50
N GLY A 70 23.20 -9.04 -7.28
CA GLY A 70 22.76 -7.70 -7.63
C GLY A 70 21.52 -7.73 -8.54
N ALA A 71 21.50 -8.65 -9.50
CA ALA A 71 20.34 -8.90 -10.34
C ALA A 71 19.12 -9.35 -9.50
N ILE A 72 19.32 -10.25 -8.54
CA ILE A 72 18.27 -10.71 -7.63
C ILE A 72 17.74 -9.55 -6.79
N PHE A 73 18.63 -8.70 -6.27
CA PHE A 73 18.27 -7.52 -5.49
C PHE A 73 17.36 -6.57 -6.27
N VAL A 74 17.72 -6.24 -7.51
CA VAL A 74 16.92 -5.36 -8.38
C VAL A 74 15.55 -5.99 -8.68
N LEU A 75 15.51 -7.28 -9.00
CA LEU A 75 14.25 -7.98 -9.29
C LEU A 75 13.32 -7.99 -8.07
N VAL A 76 13.84 -8.28 -6.87
CA VAL A 76 13.07 -8.26 -5.62
C VAL A 76 12.58 -6.84 -5.33
N GLY A 77 13.42 -5.82 -5.53
CA GLY A 77 13.06 -4.41 -5.34
C GLY A 77 11.91 -3.96 -6.24
N ILE A 78 11.98 -4.26 -7.55
CA ILE A 78 10.91 -3.93 -8.51
C ILE A 78 9.61 -4.64 -8.12
N ARG A 79 9.66 -5.92 -7.77
CA ARG A 79 8.47 -6.69 -7.34
C ARG A 79 7.82 -6.09 -6.09
N LEU A 80 8.62 -5.66 -5.11
CA LEU A 80 8.14 -4.99 -3.91
C LEU A 80 7.43 -3.67 -4.25
N GLN A 81 8.03 -2.82 -5.08
CA GLN A 81 7.45 -1.54 -5.47
C GLN A 81 6.09 -1.71 -6.16
N VAL A 82 5.99 -2.62 -7.13
CA VAL A 82 4.73 -2.89 -7.84
C VAL A 82 3.66 -3.41 -6.89
N LYS A 83 4.00 -4.37 -6.01
CA LYS A 83 3.05 -4.90 -5.03
C LYS A 83 2.53 -3.80 -4.08
N MET A 84 3.41 -2.93 -3.58
CA MET A 84 2.98 -1.83 -2.70
C MET A 84 2.04 -0.85 -3.40
N ILE A 85 2.34 -0.45 -4.65
CA ILE A 85 1.48 0.46 -5.42
C ILE A 85 0.11 -0.16 -5.65
N LEU A 86 0.05 -1.45 -5.98
CA LEU A 86 -1.21 -2.17 -6.17
C LEU A 86 -2.04 -2.23 -4.89
N GLU A 87 -1.42 -2.54 -3.75
CA GLU A 87 -2.15 -2.60 -2.48
C GLU A 87 -2.65 -1.24 -2.01
N ILE A 88 -1.85 -0.18 -2.18
CA ILE A 88 -2.27 1.19 -1.90
C ILE A 88 -3.44 1.59 -2.80
N LYS A 89 -3.40 1.22 -4.09
CA LYS A 89 -4.52 1.46 -5.01
C LYS A 89 -5.79 0.74 -4.53
N ASN A 90 -5.67 -0.51 -4.11
CA ASN A 90 -6.81 -1.30 -3.61
C ASN A 90 -7.42 -0.69 -2.33
N THR A 91 -6.61 -0.11 -1.44
CA THR A 91 -7.11 0.52 -0.21
C THR A 91 -7.68 1.92 -0.43
N LEU A 92 -7.12 2.70 -1.36
CA LEU A 92 -7.72 3.95 -1.83
C LEU A 92 -9.07 3.70 -2.53
N GLN A 93 -9.22 2.57 -3.24
CA GLN A 93 -10.50 2.14 -3.79
C GLN A 93 -11.55 1.78 -2.73
N GLY A 94 -11.14 1.51 -1.49
CA GLY A 94 -12.05 1.30 -0.36
C GLY A 94 -12.58 2.61 0.26
N LEU A 95 -11.96 3.75 -0.04
CA LEU A 95 -12.40 5.07 0.41
C LEU A 95 -13.29 5.71 -0.64
N LEU A 96 -14.60 5.64 -0.42
CA LEU A 96 -15.58 6.26 -1.30
C LEU A 96 -15.59 7.78 -1.07
N PRO A 97 -15.24 8.61 -2.09
CA PRO A 97 -15.31 10.06 -1.96
C PRO A 97 -16.78 10.48 -1.81
N ILE A 98 -17.19 10.79 -0.58
CA ILE A 98 -18.53 11.22 -0.22
C ILE A 98 -18.55 12.74 -0.02
N CYS A 99 -19.57 13.41 -0.57
CA CYS A 99 -19.82 14.82 -0.29
C CYS A 99 -20.27 14.98 1.16
N SER A 100 -19.58 15.81 1.95
CA SER A 100 -19.90 16.02 3.37
C SER A 100 -21.28 16.66 3.61
N SER A 101 -21.79 17.40 2.62
CA SER A 101 -23.10 18.07 2.72
C SER A 101 -24.26 17.16 2.29
N CYS A 102 -24.21 16.62 1.07
CA CYS A 102 -25.33 15.86 0.49
C CYS A 102 -25.17 14.34 0.53
N LYS A 103 -24.04 13.84 1.05
CA LYS A 103 -23.68 12.42 1.17
C LYS A 103 -23.60 11.62 -0.14
N LYS A 104 -23.72 12.26 -1.31
CA LYS A 104 -23.51 11.60 -2.61
C LYS A 104 -22.08 11.09 -2.77
N ILE A 105 -21.91 9.99 -3.51
CA ILE A 105 -20.61 9.39 -3.85
C ILE A 105 -20.16 9.89 -5.22
N ARG A 106 -18.90 10.32 -5.33
CA ARG A 106 -18.30 10.68 -6.61
C ARG A 106 -17.85 9.45 -7.39
N THR A 107 -18.23 9.39 -8.65
CA THR A 107 -17.86 8.31 -9.57
C THR A 107 -16.38 8.48 -9.98
N PRO A 108 -15.55 7.43 -9.93
CA PRO A 108 -14.09 7.55 -10.04
C PRO A 108 -13.55 8.09 -11.37
N GLU A 109 -14.36 8.15 -12.42
CA GLU A 109 -13.95 8.55 -13.79
C GLU A 109 -14.51 9.92 -14.21
N SER A 110 -15.17 10.63 -13.29
CA SER A 110 -15.98 11.82 -13.61
C SER A 110 -15.40 13.12 -13.01
N ASP A 111 -15.59 14.22 -13.73
CA ASP A 111 -15.07 15.55 -13.38
C ASP A 111 -15.69 16.06 -12.07
N PRO A 112 -14.91 16.39 -11.01
CA PRO A 112 -15.44 16.76 -9.69
C PRO A 112 -16.44 17.92 -9.69
N GLU A 113 -16.33 18.85 -10.65
CA GLU A 113 -17.16 20.05 -10.68
C GLU A 113 -18.54 19.81 -11.31
N LYS A 114 -18.71 18.69 -12.02
CA LYS A 114 -19.95 18.41 -12.75
C LYS A 114 -21.00 17.66 -11.90
N PRO A 115 -22.29 18.02 -11.98
CA PRO A 115 -23.36 17.36 -11.21
C PRO A 115 -23.52 15.87 -11.52
N GLU A 116 -23.32 15.46 -12.78
CA GLU A 116 -23.43 14.06 -13.24
C GLU A 116 -22.38 13.13 -12.62
N SER A 117 -21.32 13.71 -12.03
CA SER A 117 -20.24 12.98 -11.39
C SER A 117 -20.62 12.42 -10.02
N TRP A 118 -21.78 12.81 -9.48
CA TRP A 118 -22.23 12.49 -8.13
C TRP A 118 -23.50 11.64 -8.12
N SER A 119 -23.38 10.41 -7.61
CA SER A 119 -24.48 9.45 -7.50
C SER A 119 -24.93 9.29 -6.04
N PRO A 120 -26.23 9.04 -5.77
CA PRO A 120 -26.69 8.63 -4.44
C PRO A 120 -25.95 7.37 -3.94
N VAL A 121 -25.80 7.25 -2.62
CA VAL A 121 -25.06 6.14 -1.99
C VAL A 121 -25.72 4.81 -2.33
N GLU A 122 -27.04 4.75 -2.22
CA GLU A 122 -27.86 3.57 -2.42
C GLU A 122 -27.70 3.04 -3.84
N GLN A 123 -27.76 3.95 -4.82
CA GLN A 123 -27.59 3.62 -6.24
C GLN A 123 -26.16 3.15 -6.54
N TYR A 124 -25.15 3.81 -5.97
CA TYR A 124 -23.76 3.42 -6.17
C TYR A 124 -23.47 2.02 -5.61
N ILE A 125 -23.99 1.71 -4.41
CA ILE A 125 -23.76 0.41 -3.75
C ILE A 125 -24.54 -0.70 -4.45
N SER A 126 -25.81 -0.48 -4.80
CA SER A 126 -26.62 -1.49 -5.49
C SER A 126 -26.10 -1.82 -6.90
N GLN A 127 -25.45 -0.86 -7.58
CA GLN A 127 -24.79 -1.14 -8.86
C GLN A 127 -23.50 -1.96 -8.73
N LYS A 128 -22.81 -1.88 -7.60
CA LYS A 128 -21.51 -2.55 -7.38
C LYS A 128 -21.56 -3.79 -6.50
N THR A 129 -22.73 -4.09 -5.92
CA THR A 129 -22.95 -5.22 -5.02
C THR A 129 -24.33 -5.82 -5.28
N ALA A 130 -24.59 -7.03 -4.83
CA ALA A 130 -25.92 -7.65 -4.93
C ALA A 130 -26.87 -7.20 -3.79
N ALA A 131 -26.67 -6.00 -3.23
CA ALA A 131 -27.42 -5.52 -2.08
C ALA A 131 -28.65 -4.71 -2.52
N ASP A 132 -29.81 -5.10 -2.02
CA ASP A 132 -31.07 -4.34 -2.15
C ASP A 132 -31.33 -3.52 -0.88
N PHE A 133 -31.76 -2.27 -1.07
CA PHE A 133 -32.07 -1.35 0.03
C PHE A 133 -33.57 -1.33 0.32
N THR A 134 -33.93 -1.47 1.59
CA THR A 134 -35.30 -1.24 2.08
C THR A 134 -35.32 0.05 2.91
N HIS A 135 -36.44 0.77 2.86
CA HIS A 135 -36.61 2.02 3.59
C HIS A 135 -37.52 1.77 4.80
N SER A 136 -36.91 1.66 5.99
CA SER A 136 -37.62 1.60 7.27
C SER A 136 -37.30 2.82 8.13
N VAL A 137 -38.22 3.20 9.03
CA VAL A 137 -38.03 4.33 9.95
C VAL A 137 -37.63 3.77 11.31
N CYS A 138 -36.47 4.18 11.83
CA CYS A 138 -36.05 3.74 13.17
C CYS A 138 -36.92 4.37 14.27
N PRO A 139 -37.00 3.77 15.47
CA PRO A 139 -37.82 4.28 16.56
C PRO A 139 -37.50 5.74 16.95
N ASP A 140 -36.22 6.14 16.87
CA ASP A 140 -35.79 7.50 17.18
C ASP A 140 -36.31 8.53 16.17
N CYS A 141 -36.27 8.18 14.88
CA CYS A 141 -36.85 9.00 13.81
C CYS A 141 -38.39 9.05 13.93
N LEU A 142 -39.02 7.93 14.32
CA LEU A 142 -40.46 7.86 14.51
C LEU A 142 -40.91 8.79 15.64
N LYS A 143 -40.23 8.79 16.80
CA LYS A 143 -40.48 9.74 17.91
C LYS A 143 -40.41 11.19 17.46
N LYS A 144 -39.46 11.52 16.58
CA LYS A 144 -39.19 12.89 16.15
C LYS A 144 -40.16 13.38 15.08
N LEU A 145 -40.44 12.57 14.05
CA LEU A 145 -41.33 12.96 12.95
C LEU A 145 -42.81 12.74 13.28
N TYR A 146 -43.11 11.74 14.11
CA TYR A 146 -44.47 11.31 14.42
C TYR A 146 -44.70 11.12 15.92
N PRO A 147 -44.42 12.15 16.76
CA PRO A 147 -44.57 12.05 18.21
C PRO A 147 -45.97 11.62 18.65
N GLN A 148 -47.01 11.97 17.90
CA GLN A 148 -48.41 11.62 18.16
C GLN A 148 -48.74 10.12 18.01
N PHE A 149 -47.92 9.36 17.28
CA PHE A 149 -48.11 7.91 17.10
C PHE A 149 -47.17 7.10 18.00
N TYR A 150 -46.25 7.76 18.71
CA TYR A 150 -45.32 7.12 19.62
C TYR A 150 -45.93 7.10 21.03
N LYS A 151 -46.49 5.96 21.44
CA LYS A 151 -47.01 5.75 22.81
C LYS A 151 -45.90 5.68 23.85
#